data_AF-A0A4Y9QCG5-F1
#
_entry.id   AF-A0A4Y9QCG5-F1
#
_cell.length_a   1.000
_cell.length_b   1.000
_cell.length_c   1.000
_cell.angle_alpha   90.00
_cell.angle_beta   90.00
_cell.angle_gamma   90.00
#
_symmetry.space_group_name_H-M   'P 1'
#
loop_
_entity.id
_entity.type
_entity.pdbx_description
1 polymer ?
#
loop_
_entity_poly.entity_id
_entity_poly.type
_entity_poly.pdbx_seq_one_letter_code
_entity_poly.pdbx_strand_id
1 'polypeptide(L)'
;MPDQRPVTEADAVRIQDALDGVRRARDALEQAVARALRNGASVRAVADLGLAPNTVQKYGRAHGWPTADNRRRFYESRWDRDERDRRAHARGDLAGLPRAQADEA
;
A
#
# COMPACT_ATOMS: atom_id res chain seq x y z
N MET A 1 -40.15 -0.47 -26.48
CA MET A 1 -39.78 -1.83 -26.01
C MET A 1 -38.40 -2.13 -26.59
N PRO A 2 -37.36 -2.41 -25.78
CA PRO A 2 -36.07 -2.84 -26.34
C PRO A 2 -36.26 -4.17 -27.10
N ASP A 3 -35.62 -4.28 -28.26
CA ASP A 3 -35.67 -5.47 -29.12
C ASP A 3 -34.95 -6.65 -28.43
N GLN A 4 -35.68 -7.73 -28.12
CA GLN A 4 -35.19 -8.87 -27.31
C GLN A 4 -34.60 -9.98 -28.19
N ARG A 5 -33.77 -9.64 -29.16
CA ARG A 5 -33.14 -10.67 -30.01
C ARG A 5 -32.17 -11.53 -29.17
N PRO A 6 -32.12 -12.85 -29.41
CA PRO A 6 -31.14 -13.71 -28.77
C PRO A 6 -29.72 -13.31 -29.21
N VAL A 7 -28.74 -13.51 -28.33
CA VAL A 7 -27.32 -13.35 -28.66
C VAL A 7 -26.95 -14.40 -29.71
N THR A 8 -26.30 -13.98 -30.78
CA THR A 8 -25.82 -14.91 -31.80
C THR A 8 -24.60 -15.68 -31.29
N GLU A 9 -24.37 -16.89 -31.80
CA GLU A 9 -23.19 -17.68 -31.42
C GLU A 9 -21.88 -16.92 -31.69
N ALA A 10 -21.80 -16.19 -32.82
CA ALA A 10 -20.64 -15.39 -33.17
C ALA A 10 -20.40 -14.23 -32.18
N ASP A 11 -21.46 -13.58 -31.70
CA ASP A 11 -21.33 -12.53 -30.68
C ASP A 11 -20.95 -13.13 -29.32
N ALA A 12 -21.51 -14.29 -28.97
CA ALA A 12 -21.18 -15.01 -27.73
C ALA A 12 -19.69 -15.38 -27.69
N VAL A 13 -19.13 -15.91 -28.78
CA VAL A 13 -17.70 -16.21 -28.89
C VAL A 13 -16.85 -14.95 -28.73
N ARG A 14 -17.18 -13.86 -29.45
CA ARG A 14 -16.43 -12.59 -29.32
C ARG A 14 -16.45 -12.02 -27.90
N ILE A 15 -17.60 -12.09 -27.22
CA ILE A 15 -17.73 -11.63 -25.84
C ILE A 15 -16.90 -12.52 -24.90
N GLN A 16 -16.96 -13.84 -25.08
CA GLN A 16 -16.22 -14.78 -24.24
C GLN A 16 -14.70 -14.58 -24.39
N ASP A 17 -14.22 -14.41 -25.62
CA ASP A 17 -12.81 -14.10 -25.90
C ASP A 17 -12.37 -12.79 -25.25
N ALA A 18 -13.20 -11.75 -25.33
CA ALA A 18 -12.93 -10.47 -24.68
C ALA A 18 -12.87 -10.60 -23.14
N LEU A 19 -13.79 -11.37 -22.55
CA LEU A 19 -13.80 -11.65 -21.11
C LEU A 19 -12.54 -12.38 -20.67
N ASP A 20 -12.06 -13.35 -21.46
CA ASP A 20 -10.83 -14.08 -21.15
C ASP A 20 -9.59 -13.19 -21.30
N GLY A 21 -9.59 -12.27 -22.28
CA GLY A 21 -8.58 -11.22 -22.38
C GLY A 21 -8.53 -10.33 -21.14
N VAL A 22 -9.69 -9.88 -20.64
CA VAL A 22 -9.79 -9.08 -19.42
C VAL A 22 -9.29 -9.84 -18.20
N ARG A 23 -9.63 -11.13 -18.06
CA ARG A 23 -9.15 -11.99 -16.96
C ARG A 23 -7.63 -12.09 -16.96
N ARG A 24 -7.02 -12.39 -18.12
CA ARG A 24 -5.55 -12.49 -18.24
C ARG A 24 -4.85 -11.17 -17.93
N ALA A 25 -5.38 -10.05 -18.43
CA ALA A 25 -4.83 -8.73 -18.17
C ALA A 25 -4.90 -8.38 -16.68
N ARG A 26 -6.01 -8.74 -16.02
CA ARG A 26 -6.16 -8.59 -14.58
C ARG A 26 -5.14 -9.44 -13.82
N ASP A 27 -5.00 -10.72 -14.13
CA ASP A 27 -4.04 -11.61 -13.46
C ASP A 27 -2.60 -11.10 -13.60
N ALA A 28 -2.24 -10.56 -14.77
CA ALA A 28 -0.94 -9.93 -14.99
C ALA A 28 -0.74 -8.68 -14.11
N LEU A 29 -1.77 -7.85 -13.97
CA LEU A 29 -1.74 -6.67 -13.10
C LEU A 29 -1.58 -7.07 -11.62
N GLU A 30 -2.36 -8.06 -11.14
CA GLU A 30 -2.27 -8.53 -9.75
C GLU A 30 -0.86 -9.03 -9.43
N GLN A 31 -0.26 -9.80 -10.33
CA GLN A 31 1.12 -10.28 -10.20
C GLN A 31 2.16 -9.17 -10.24
N ALA A 32 2.00 -8.18 -11.12
CA ALA A 32 2.92 -7.04 -11.23
C ALA A 32 2.92 -6.20 -9.94
N VAL A 33 1.74 -5.91 -9.40
CA VAL A 33 1.56 -5.20 -8.12
C VAL A 33 2.25 -5.98 -7.00
N ALA A 34 1.98 -7.27 -6.88
CA ALA A 34 2.60 -8.10 -5.85
C ALA A 34 4.13 -8.13 -5.96
N ARG A 35 4.66 -8.25 -7.19
CA ARG A 35 6.11 -8.23 -7.44
C ARG A 35 6.73 -6.90 -7.01
N ALA A 36 6.13 -5.77 -7.36
CA ALA A 36 6.61 -4.45 -6.93
C ALA A 36 6.67 -4.33 -5.41
N LEU A 37 5.61 -4.78 -4.72
CA LEU A 37 5.55 -4.76 -3.26
C LEU A 37 6.58 -5.69 -2.62
N ARG A 38 6.80 -6.90 -3.17
CA ARG A 38 7.85 -7.83 -2.70
C ARG A 38 9.27 -7.27 -2.90
N ASN A 39 9.48 -6.46 -3.93
CA ASN A 39 10.74 -5.76 -4.16
C ASN A 39 10.95 -4.54 -3.23
N GLY A 40 9.96 -4.21 -2.38
CA GLY A 40 10.05 -3.16 -1.37
C GLY A 40 9.38 -1.84 -1.74
N ALA A 41 8.63 -1.77 -2.85
CA ALA A 41 7.82 -0.60 -3.15
C ALA A 41 6.77 -0.38 -2.04
N SER A 42 6.47 0.90 -1.74
CA SER A 42 5.41 1.23 -0.78
C SER A 42 4.03 1.10 -1.43
N VAL A 43 3.01 0.79 -0.62
CA VAL A 43 1.60 0.76 -1.09
C VAL A 43 1.20 2.08 -1.74
N ARG A 44 1.66 3.22 -1.19
CA ARG A 44 1.39 4.55 -1.73
C ARG A 44 1.98 4.73 -3.13
N ALA A 45 3.25 4.42 -3.31
CA ALA A 45 3.91 4.57 -4.61
C ALA A 45 3.26 3.72 -5.71
N VAL A 46 2.76 2.53 -5.37
CA VAL A 46 2.01 1.70 -6.31
C VAL A 46 0.59 2.24 -6.54
N ALA A 47 -0.07 2.78 -5.52
CA ALA A 47 -1.40 3.38 -5.64
C ALA A 47 -1.40 4.64 -6.54
N ASP A 48 -0.32 5.43 -6.50
CA ASP A 48 -0.14 6.61 -7.34
C ASP A 48 -0.13 6.29 -8.86
N LEU A 49 0.00 5.01 -9.24
CA LEU A 49 -0.13 4.52 -10.62
C LEU A 49 -1.58 4.29 -11.06
N GLY A 50 -2.57 4.76 -10.29
CA GLY A 50 -3.99 4.68 -10.64
C GLY A 50 -4.75 3.51 -10.01
N LEU A 51 -4.21 2.92 -8.95
CA LEU A 51 -4.88 1.87 -8.18
C LEU A 51 -5.32 2.39 -6.82
N ALA A 52 -6.52 2.04 -6.38
CA ALA A 52 -6.93 2.31 -5.01
C ALA A 52 -5.97 1.59 -4.03
N PRO A 53 -5.53 2.24 -2.93
CA PRO A 53 -4.62 1.63 -1.96
C PRO A 53 -5.11 0.27 -1.42
N ASN A 54 -6.41 0.13 -1.19
CA ASN A 54 -7.01 -1.13 -0.73
C ASN A 54 -6.87 -2.26 -1.77
N THR A 55 -6.95 -1.93 -3.06
CA THR A 55 -6.74 -2.88 -4.16
C THR A 55 -5.29 -3.34 -4.20
N VAL A 56 -4.34 -2.41 -4.06
CA VAL A 56 -2.90 -2.72 -3.99
C VAL A 56 -2.61 -3.69 -2.84
N GLN A 57 -3.15 -3.42 -1.65
CA GLN A 57 -2.99 -4.30 -0.50
C GLN A 57 -3.63 -5.67 -0.70
N LYS A 58 -4.83 -5.73 -1.30
CA LYS A 58 -5.51 -6.99 -1.64
C LYS A 58 -4.65 -7.85 -2.57
N TYR A 59 -4.16 -7.29 -3.67
CA TYR A 59 -3.32 -8.03 -4.63
C TYR A 59 -1.99 -8.45 -4.03
N GLY A 60 -1.35 -7.58 -3.22
CA GLY A 60 -0.17 -7.96 -2.46
C GLY A 60 -0.41 -9.19 -1.57
N ARG A 61 -1.47 -9.17 -0.76
CA ARG A 61 -1.81 -10.26 0.17
C ARG A 61 -2.11 -11.58 -0.54
N ALA A 62 -2.82 -11.52 -1.66
CA ALA A 62 -3.13 -12.71 -2.46
C ALA A 62 -1.86 -13.42 -3.00
N HIS A 63 -0.74 -12.71 -3.11
CA HIS A 63 0.50 -13.20 -3.71
C HIS A 63 1.70 -13.17 -2.76
N GLY A 64 1.45 -13.29 -1.45
CA GLY A 64 2.51 -13.53 -0.46
C GLY A 64 3.24 -12.28 0.05
N TRP A 65 2.70 -11.09 -0.20
CA TRP A 65 3.14 -9.86 0.46
C TRP A 65 2.31 -9.61 1.73
N PRO A 66 2.90 -9.14 2.85
CA PRO A 66 4.31 -8.79 3.04
C PRO A 66 5.20 -10.03 3.27
N THR A 67 6.39 -10.03 2.68
CA THR A 67 7.44 -11.02 2.94
C THR A 67 8.05 -10.82 4.34
N ALA A 68 8.82 -11.80 4.82
CA ALA A 68 9.56 -11.66 6.08
C ALA A 68 10.51 -10.45 6.07
N ASP A 69 11.21 -10.22 4.96
CA ASP A 69 12.07 -9.05 4.79
C ASP A 69 11.29 -7.74 4.79
N ASN A 70 10.12 -7.70 4.13
CA ASN A 70 9.27 -6.50 4.14
C ASN A 70 8.73 -6.21 5.54
N ARG A 71 8.38 -7.25 6.31
CA ARG A 71 8.01 -7.08 7.72
C ARG A 71 9.19 -6.55 8.53
N ARG A 72 10.38 -7.12 8.36
CA ARG A 72 11.59 -6.67 9.05
C ARG A 72 11.88 -5.19 8.76
N ARG A 73 11.93 -4.79 7.49
CA ARG A 73 12.15 -3.39 7.07
C ARG A 73 11.10 -2.44 7.63
N PHE A 74 9.83 -2.86 7.67
CA PHE A 74 8.77 -2.06 8.27
C PHE A 74 8.97 -1.88 9.79
N TYR A 75 9.38 -2.93 10.51
CA TYR A 75 9.69 -2.85 11.94
C TYR A 75 10.96 -2.05 12.23
N GLU A 76 12.02 -2.21 11.44
CA GLU A 76 13.23 -1.38 11.51
C GLU A 76 12.89 0.11 11.29
N SER A 77 12.12 0.42 10.24
CA SER A 77 11.66 1.79 9.95
C SER A 77 10.72 2.36 11.03
N ARG A 78 10.04 1.50 11.80
CA ARG A 78 9.23 1.92 12.95
C ARG A 78 10.12 2.21 14.14
N TRP A 79 11.06 1.31 14.46
CA TRP A 79 12.01 1.50 15.56
C TRP A 79 12.84 2.77 15.38
N ASP A 80 13.32 3.03 14.16
CA ASP A 80 14.04 4.26 13.83
C ASP A 80 13.22 5.54 14.05
N ARG A 81 11.89 5.47 13.85
CA ARG A 81 10.98 6.59 14.14
C ARG A 81 10.73 6.73 15.63
N ASP A 82 10.37 5.65 16.30
CA ASP A 82 10.14 5.64 17.75
C ASP A 82 11.39 6.11 18.52
N GLU A 83 12.59 5.76 18.04
CA GLU A 83 13.85 6.21 18.63
C GLU A 83 14.10 7.71 18.40
N ARG A 84 13.78 8.24 17.21
CA ARG A 84 13.83 9.69 16.96
C ARG A 84 12.82 10.44 17.82
N ASP A 85 11.61 9.93 17.96
CA ASP A 85 10.56 10.54 18.79
C ASP A 85 10.94 10.51 20.27
N ARG A 86 11.50 9.41 20.78
CA ARG A 86 12.06 9.36 22.15
C ARG A 86 13.21 10.35 22.34
N ARG A 87 14.12 10.47 21.37
CA ARG A 87 15.21 11.46 21.43
C ARG A 87 14.68 12.90 21.36
N ALA A 88 13.63 13.15 20.60
CA ALA A 88 12.98 14.46 20.51
C ALA A 88 12.26 14.82 21.83
N HIS A 89 11.54 13.86 22.44
CA HIS A 89 10.95 14.02 23.77
C HIS A 89 12.01 14.25 24.86
N ALA A 90 13.05 13.42 24.91
CA ALA A 90 14.15 13.59 25.87
C ALA A 90 14.91 14.91 25.72
N ARG A 91 14.89 15.54 24.53
CA ARG A 91 15.47 16.87 24.28
C ARG A 91 14.50 18.01 24.58
N GLY A 92 13.19 17.78 24.52
CA GLY A 92 12.15 18.76 24.85
C GLY A 92 12.00 19.02 26.36
N ASP A 93 12.31 18.02 27.19
CA ASP A 93 12.17 18.11 28.66
C ASP A 93 13.24 19.00 29.34
N LEU A 94 14.30 19.41 28.62
CA LEU A 94 15.32 20.34 29.14
C LEU A 94 15.03 21.82 28.86
N ALA A 95 13.99 22.14 28.07
CA ALA A 95 13.60 23.52 27.76
C ALA A 95 12.55 24.12 28.71
N GLY A 96 12.07 23.34 29.69
CA GLY A 96 10.96 23.69 30.58
C GLY A 96 11.31 23.86 32.05
N LEU A 97 12.58 23.94 32.44
CA LEU A 97 12.92 24.24 33.84
C LEU A 97 12.67 25.73 34.13
N PRO A 98 11.79 26.09 35.09
CA PRO A 98 11.60 27.47 35.47
C PRO A 98 12.93 28.02 36.04
N ARG A 99 13.36 29.17 35.52
CA ARG A 99 14.44 29.95 36.12
C ARG A 99 14.05 30.25 37.57
N ALA A 100 14.71 29.59 38.51
CA ALA A 100 14.62 29.92 39.92
C ALA A 100 14.91 31.42 40.06
N GLN A 101 13.94 32.15 40.59
CA GLN A 101 14.09 33.56 40.92
C GLN A 101 15.23 33.67 41.93
N ALA A 102 16.20 34.51 41.61
CA ALA A 102 17.21 34.92 42.57
C ALA A 102 16.49 35.82 43.58
N ASP A 103 16.35 35.33 44.82
CA ASP A 103 15.97 36.16 45.95
C ASP A 103 17.13 37.13 46.22
N GLU A 104 16.86 38.41 45.96
CA GLU A 104 17.62 39.53 46.51
C GLU A 104 17.33 39.64 48.01
N ALA A 105 18.39 39.70 48.81
CA ALA A 105 18.37 40.14 50.20
C ALA A 105 19.47 41.19 50.41
#